data_AF-A0A820P8N2-F1
#
_entry.id   AF-A0A820P8N2-F1
#
_cell.length_a   1.000
_cell.length_b   1.000
_cell.length_c   1.000
_cell.angle_alpha   90.00
_cell.angle_beta   90.00
_cell.angle_gamma   90.00
#
_symmetry.space_group_name_H-M   'P 1'
#
loop_
_entity.id
_entity.type
_entity.pdbx_description
1 polymer ?
#
loop_
_entity_poly.entity_id
_entity_poly.type
_entity_poly.pdbx_seq_one_letter_code
_entity_poly.pdbx_strand_id
1 'polypeptide(L)'
;RRDNIISGNGAKRYFKAIYFIPNNLGNQAGIIGQGIEQVPGAPWNPIFFWMAWPGNGVELSVYAETGPNPIIKKITTEDPRGRMHTIEMWAYFTTNNDGWMDVRYDNGPVKTIHSGKTLPTGRYPGAFKVGTYAGYYGKFNSEVWVHMVEVIADGAPPNSISGHSF
;
A
#
# COMPACT_ATOMS: atom_id res chain seq x y z
N ARG A 1 -13.48 12.40 3.34
CA ARG A 1 -12.65 11.18 3.17
C ARG A 1 -13.59 10.08 2.68
N ARG A 2 -13.43 9.59 1.44
CA ARG A 2 -14.10 8.36 1.00
C ARG A 2 -13.15 7.22 1.33
N ASP A 3 -13.55 6.35 2.25
CA ASP A 3 -12.82 5.11 2.51
C ASP A 3 -13.12 4.17 1.34
N ASN A 4 -12.10 3.82 0.55
CA ASN A 4 -12.27 2.89 -0.56
C ASN A 4 -12.23 1.46 0.00
N ILE A 5 -13.26 0.67 -0.27
CA ILE A 5 -13.44 -0.64 0.35
C ILE A 5 -12.50 -1.66 -0.32
N ILE A 6 -11.56 -2.22 0.46
CA ILE A 6 -10.78 -3.41 0.16
C ILE A 6 -11.64 -4.62 0.58
N SER A 7 -12.69 -4.95 -0.16
CA SER A 7 -13.67 -5.90 0.36
C SER A 7 -13.24 -7.35 0.20
N GLY A 8 -13.12 -8.11 1.29
CA GLY A 8 -13.39 -9.55 1.35
C GLY A 8 -12.25 -10.52 0.99
N ASN A 9 -12.28 -11.70 1.63
CA ASN A 9 -11.41 -12.83 1.27
C ASN A 9 -11.63 -13.24 -0.20
N GLY A 10 -10.54 -13.36 -0.96
CA GLY A 10 -10.56 -13.69 -2.38
C GLY A 10 -10.61 -12.49 -3.33
N ALA A 11 -10.57 -11.26 -2.81
CA ALA A 11 -10.76 -10.08 -3.64
C ALA A 11 -9.49 -9.62 -4.35
N LYS A 12 -9.65 -9.15 -5.59
CA LYS A 12 -8.57 -8.54 -6.37
C LYS A 12 -8.84 -7.05 -6.57
N ARG A 13 -7.91 -6.18 -6.20
CA ARG A 13 -8.11 -4.72 -6.25
C ARG A 13 -6.93 -4.01 -6.88
N TYR A 14 -7.26 -2.99 -7.66
CA TYR A 14 -6.31 -2.03 -8.23
C TYR A 14 -6.38 -0.77 -7.42
N PHE A 15 -5.21 -0.20 -7.17
CA PHE A 15 -5.06 1.11 -6.58
C PHE A 15 -4.08 1.89 -7.44
N LYS A 16 -4.45 3.11 -7.80
CA LYS A 16 -3.53 4.07 -8.41
C LYS A 16 -3.56 5.35 -7.61
N ALA A 17 -2.41 5.80 -7.16
CA ALA A 17 -2.26 7.08 -6.52
C ALA A 17 -1.16 7.89 -7.18
N ILE A 18 -1.34 9.20 -7.13
CA ILE A 18 -0.31 10.17 -7.46
C ILE A 18 0.16 10.79 -6.14
N TYR A 19 1.46 10.93 -5.98
CA TYR A 19 2.06 11.49 -4.77
C TYR A 19 3.19 12.45 -5.07
N PHE A 20 3.48 13.32 -4.10
CA PHE A 20 4.59 14.27 -4.13
C PHE A 20 5.31 14.25 -2.79
N ILE A 21 6.63 14.06 -2.85
CA ILE A 21 7.52 14.16 -1.69
C ILE A 21 8.38 15.41 -1.89
N PRO A 22 8.30 16.41 -0.99
CA PRO A 22 9.09 17.61 -1.12
C PRO A 22 10.59 17.33 -0.87
N ASN A 23 11.45 18.18 -1.43
CA ASN A 23 12.90 18.06 -1.24
C ASN A 23 13.33 18.16 0.23
N ASN A 24 12.56 18.90 1.04
CA ASN A 24 12.80 19.15 2.46
C ASN A 24 11.94 18.26 3.37
N LEU A 25 11.77 16.97 3.04
CA LEU A 25 11.00 16.02 3.86
C LEU A 25 11.40 16.01 5.35
N GLY A 26 12.66 16.34 5.64
CA GLY A 26 13.25 16.26 6.97
C GLY A 26 13.76 14.84 7.26
N ASN A 27 13.93 14.51 8.54
CA ASN A 27 14.55 13.25 9.01
C ASN A 27 13.55 12.20 9.49
N GLN A 28 12.25 12.34 9.21
CA GLN A 28 11.21 11.42 9.65
C GLN A 28 10.53 10.71 8.48
N ALA A 29 10.28 9.41 8.64
CA ALA A 29 9.46 8.65 7.72
C ALA A 29 7.99 8.82 8.08
N GLY A 30 7.12 8.68 7.09
CA GLY A 30 5.69 8.77 7.32
C GLY A 30 4.90 7.95 6.33
N ILE A 31 3.69 7.59 6.75
CA ILE A 31 2.77 6.79 5.96
C ILE A 31 2.03 7.73 5.01
N ILE A 32 2.05 7.40 3.73
CA ILE A 32 1.41 8.16 2.64
C ILE A 32 0.19 7.41 2.05
N GLY A 33 0.08 6.11 2.36
CA GLY A 33 -1.09 5.28 2.07
C GLY A 33 -1.08 4.01 2.93
N GLN A 34 -2.26 3.47 3.25
CA GLN A 34 -2.39 2.25 4.05
C GLN A 34 -3.65 1.46 3.71
N GLY A 35 -3.52 0.14 3.66
CA GLY A 35 -4.65 -0.79 3.70
C GLY A 35 -4.82 -1.32 5.11
N ILE A 36 -6.02 -1.24 5.67
CA ILE A 36 -6.31 -1.66 7.03
C ILE A 36 -7.58 -2.50 7.07
N GLU A 37 -7.58 -3.61 7.81
CA GLU A 37 -8.78 -4.36 8.15
C GLU A 37 -9.37 -3.76 9.44
N GLN A 38 -10.63 -3.33 9.39
CA GLN A 38 -11.32 -2.82 10.57
C GLN A 38 -11.98 -3.98 11.32
N VAL A 39 -11.29 -4.49 12.34
CA VAL A 39 -11.84 -5.51 13.25
C VAL A 39 -12.59 -4.80 14.39
N PRO A 40 -13.91 -5.03 14.56
CA PRO A 40 -14.67 -4.48 15.68
C PRO A 40 -14.04 -4.88 17.02
N GLY A 41 -13.83 -3.90 17.89
CA GLY A 41 -13.27 -4.12 19.23
C GLY A 41 -11.75 -4.35 19.29
N ALA A 42 -11.03 -4.26 18.16
CA ALA A 42 -9.57 -4.34 18.13
C ALA A 42 -8.94 -3.07 17.51
N PRO A 43 -7.66 -2.78 17.80
CA PRO A 43 -6.90 -1.78 17.06
C PRO A 43 -6.91 -2.11 15.56
N TRP A 44 -6.88 -1.07 14.72
CA TRP A 44 -6.80 -1.20 13.26
C TRP A 44 -5.69 -2.19 12.87
N ASN A 45 -6.04 -3.22 12.09
CA ASN A 45 -5.09 -4.26 11.73
C ASN A 45 -4.50 -3.94 10.35
N PRO A 46 -3.24 -3.48 10.25
CA PRO A 46 -2.68 -3.08 8.98
C PRO A 46 -2.42 -4.28 8.08
N ILE A 47 -2.77 -4.13 6.81
CA ILE A 47 -2.51 -5.09 5.74
C ILE A 47 -1.21 -4.69 5.02
N PHE A 48 -1.09 -3.40 4.67
CA PHE A 48 0.11 -2.85 4.04
C PHE A 48 0.19 -1.33 4.24
N PHE A 49 1.39 -0.78 4.06
CA PHE A 49 1.65 0.66 4.08
C PHE A 49 2.53 1.08 2.91
N TRP A 50 2.22 2.23 2.33
CA TRP A 50 3.16 3.01 1.57
C TRP A 50 3.80 4.03 2.50
N MET A 51 5.11 3.96 2.65
CA MET A 51 5.91 4.82 3.51
C MET A 51 6.87 5.65 2.67
N ALA A 52 6.95 6.96 2.92
CA ALA A 52 8.00 7.79 2.36
C ALA A 52 9.13 7.96 3.40
N TRP A 53 10.39 7.79 2.95
CA TRP A 53 11.56 7.83 3.83
C TRP A 53 12.46 9.06 3.59
N PRO A 54 13.16 9.56 4.63
CA PRO A 54 14.16 10.64 4.55
C PRO A 54 15.42 10.36 3.75
N GLY A 55 15.77 9.11 3.51
CA GLY A 55 16.98 8.73 2.74
C GLY A 55 16.68 8.01 1.44
N ASN A 56 15.46 7.52 1.26
CA ASN A 56 15.02 6.68 0.14
C ASN A 56 13.75 7.30 -0.47
N GLY A 57 13.27 6.76 -1.60
CA GLY A 57 11.95 7.12 -2.14
C GLY A 57 10.82 6.53 -1.30
N VAL A 58 9.78 6.04 -1.98
CA VAL A 58 8.69 5.31 -1.33
C VAL A 58 9.08 3.84 -1.10
N GLU A 59 8.75 3.34 0.08
CA GLU A 59 8.75 1.92 0.42
C GLU A 59 7.29 1.44 0.48
N LEU A 60 6.96 0.35 -0.20
CA LEU A 60 5.82 -0.46 0.18
C LEU A 60 6.28 -1.49 1.21
N SER A 61 5.65 -1.47 2.38
CA SER A 61 5.78 -2.48 3.41
C SER A 61 4.48 -3.28 3.47
N VAL A 62 4.55 -4.58 3.16
CA VAL A 62 3.41 -5.50 3.28
C VAL A 62 3.54 -6.27 4.58
N TYR A 63 2.49 -6.27 5.38
CA TYR A 63 2.41 -7.03 6.63
C TYR A 63 1.79 -8.38 6.29
N ALA A 64 2.67 -9.31 5.94
CA ALA A 64 2.34 -10.71 5.79
C ALA A 64 2.41 -11.37 7.17
N GLU A 65 1.39 -12.14 7.52
CA GLU A 65 1.30 -12.91 8.76
C GLU A 65 0.88 -12.12 10.00
N THR A 66 -0.28 -12.50 10.52
CA THR A 66 -0.82 -12.06 11.80
C THR A 66 -0.09 -12.73 12.95
N GLY A 67 0.46 -11.93 13.85
CA GLY A 67 1.11 -12.39 15.07
C GLY A 67 1.97 -11.28 15.68
N PRO A 68 2.63 -11.53 16.83
CA PRO A 68 3.57 -10.58 17.42
C PRO A 68 4.77 -10.25 16.51
N ASN A 69 5.02 -11.06 15.47
CA ASN A 69 6.09 -10.90 14.50
C ASN A 69 5.52 -10.83 13.07
N PRO A 70 4.99 -9.69 12.63
CA PRO A 70 4.59 -9.55 11.23
C PRO A 70 5.82 -9.69 10.32
N ILE A 71 5.72 -10.51 9.28
CA ILE A 71 6.72 -10.55 8.22
C ILE A 71 6.53 -9.30 7.37
N ILE A 72 7.44 -8.34 7.53
CA ILE A 72 7.47 -7.14 6.71
C ILE A 72 8.26 -7.44 5.44
N LYS A 73 7.55 -7.70 4.33
CA LYS A 73 8.18 -7.71 3.00
C LYS A 73 8.19 -6.30 2.44
N LYS A 74 9.33 -5.89 1.88
CA LYS A 74 9.58 -4.51 1.47
C LYS A 74 9.92 -4.43 -0.01
N ILE A 75 9.28 -3.51 -0.71
CA ILE A 75 9.73 -3.01 -2.00
C ILE A 75 10.11 -1.55 -1.79
N THR A 76 11.38 -1.22 -2.04
CA THR A 76 11.86 0.16 -2.06
C THR A 76 12.05 0.64 -3.50
N THR A 77 11.87 1.93 -3.70
CA THR A 77 12.23 2.64 -4.93
C THR A 77 13.05 3.88 -4.58
N GLU A 78 13.92 4.28 -5.50
CA GLU A 78 14.67 5.54 -5.44
C GLU A 78 13.88 6.57 -6.23
N ASP A 79 12.89 7.19 -5.59
CA ASP A 79 12.07 8.22 -6.22
C ASP A 79 12.74 9.59 -6.07
N PRO A 80 13.07 10.28 -7.18
CA PRO A 80 13.63 11.63 -7.14
C PRO A 80 12.65 12.59 -6.48
N ARG A 81 13.05 13.28 -5.42
CA ARG A 81 12.18 14.24 -4.72
C ARG A 81 11.81 15.45 -5.57
N GLY A 82 10.80 16.18 -5.12
CA GLY A 82 10.43 17.47 -5.68
C GLY A 82 9.68 17.38 -7.01
N ARG A 83 9.16 16.19 -7.36
CA ARG A 83 8.27 16.00 -8.50
C ARG A 83 7.08 15.09 -8.15
N MET A 84 6.09 15.08 -9.03
CA MET A 84 4.97 14.15 -8.92
C MET A 84 5.42 12.75 -9.35
N HIS A 85 4.90 11.76 -8.64
CA HIS A 85 5.10 10.34 -8.92
C HIS A 85 3.76 9.62 -8.98
N THR A 86 3.76 8.49 -9.65
CA THR A 86 2.62 7.56 -9.66
C THR A 86 3.04 6.26 -8.97
N ILE A 87 2.16 5.76 -8.10
CA ILE A 87 2.21 4.40 -7.60
C ILE A 87 0.96 3.67 -8.04
N GLU A 88 1.15 2.46 -8.53
CA GLU A 88 0.09 1.56 -8.90
C GLU A 88 0.30 0.24 -8.18
N MET A 89 -0.78 -0.33 -7.68
CA MET A 89 -0.75 -1.60 -6.98
C MET A 89 -1.94 -2.45 -7.39
N TRP A 90 -1.66 -3.68 -7.76
CA TRP A 90 -2.67 -4.72 -7.95
C TRP A 90 -2.47 -5.78 -6.89
N ALA A 91 -3.50 -6.08 -6.12
CA ALA A 91 -3.38 -6.93 -4.94
C ALA A 91 -4.50 -7.96 -4.88
N TYR A 92 -4.13 -9.18 -4.48
CA TYR A 92 -5.06 -10.25 -4.13
C TYR A 92 -5.11 -10.43 -2.62
N PHE A 93 -6.28 -10.15 -2.06
CA PHE A 93 -6.58 -10.14 -0.63
C PHE A 93 -7.19 -11.47 -0.22
N THR A 94 -6.48 -12.24 0.61
CA THR A 94 -6.84 -13.62 0.95
C THR A 94 -6.34 -14.01 2.34
N THR A 95 -7.11 -14.84 3.03
CA THR A 95 -6.75 -15.47 4.31
C THR A 95 -5.92 -16.73 4.13
N ASN A 96 -5.73 -17.18 2.89
CA ASN A 96 -4.90 -18.33 2.54
C ASN A 96 -3.47 -17.87 2.22
N ASN A 97 -2.53 -18.82 2.12
CA ASN A 97 -1.11 -18.54 1.87
C ASN A 97 -0.78 -18.26 0.38
N ASP A 98 -1.72 -17.69 -0.36
CA ASP A 98 -1.63 -17.45 -1.81
C ASP A 98 -1.80 -15.97 -2.19
N GLY A 99 -1.84 -15.08 -1.21
CA GLY A 99 -1.95 -13.64 -1.40
C GLY A 99 -0.68 -13.02 -1.96
N TRP A 100 -0.88 -11.98 -2.75
CA TRP A 100 0.19 -11.27 -3.44
C TRP A 100 -0.17 -9.81 -3.69
N MET A 101 0.86 -9.00 -3.93
CA MET A 101 0.77 -7.60 -4.33
C MET A 101 1.81 -7.30 -5.41
N ASP A 102 1.34 -6.86 -6.56
CA ASP A 102 2.14 -6.35 -7.69
C ASP A 102 2.16 -4.83 -7.64
N VAL A 103 3.34 -4.23 -7.68
CA VAL A 103 3.51 -2.79 -7.48
C VAL A 103 4.39 -2.21 -8.55
N ARG A 104 4.01 -1.05 -9.04
CA ARG A 104 4.76 -0.28 -10.01
C ARG A 104 4.86 1.17 -9.58
N TYR A 105 6.07 1.72 -9.72
CA TYR A 105 6.37 3.12 -9.48
C TYR A 105 6.74 3.78 -10.80
N ASP A 106 6.15 4.93 -11.12
CA ASP A 106 6.46 5.76 -12.30
C ASP A 106 6.55 4.99 -13.63
N ASN A 107 5.63 4.04 -13.87
CA ASN A 107 5.63 3.15 -15.05
C ASN A 107 6.91 2.29 -15.20
N GLY A 108 7.70 2.14 -14.15
CA GLY A 108 8.87 1.27 -14.11
C GLY A 108 8.51 -0.23 -14.11
N PRO A 109 9.48 -1.11 -13.83
CA PRO A 109 9.22 -2.55 -13.75
C PRO A 109 8.25 -2.87 -12.61
N VAL A 110 7.38 -3.86 -12.84
CA VAL A 110 6.51 -4.42 -11.80
C VAL A 110 7.36 -5.21 -10.82
N LYS A 111 7.15 -4.98 -9.53
CA LYS A 111 7.76 -5.73 -8.44
C LYS A 111 6.66 -6.47 -7.67
N THR A 112 6.84 -7.76 -7.46
CA THR A 112 5.83 -8.63 -6.83
C THR A 112 6.26 -9.02 -5.42
N ILE A 113 5.34 -8.89 -4.47
CA ILE A 113 5.44 -9.49 -3.14
C ILE A 113 4.45 -10.64 -3.07
N HIS A 114 4.95 -11.87 -2.98
CA HIS A 114 4.15 -13.00 -2.51
C HIS A 114 4.14 -12.97 -0.99
N SER A 115 2.99 -12.70 -0.39
CA SER A 115 2.90 -12.39 1.04
C SER A 115 2.24 -13.51 1.85
N GLY A 116 1.90 -14.65 1.26
CA GLY A 116 1.09 -15.64 1.98
C GLY A 116 -0.29 -15.02 2.30
N LYS A 117 -0.68 -14.93 3.57
CA LYS A 117 -1.94 -14.26 3.94
C LYS A 117 -1.82 -12.74 3.80
N THR A 118 -2.68 -12.16 2.97
CA THR A 118 -2.83 -10.71 2.79
C THR A 118 -4.07 -10.16 3.50
N LEU A 119 -4.90 -11.02 4.10
CA LEU A 119 -5.97 -10.61 5.01
C LEU A 119 -5.80 -11.29 6.36
N PRO A 120 -5.81 -10.52 7.47
CA PRO A 120 -5.70 -11.08 8.80
C PRO A 120 -6.83 -12.04 9.15
N THR A 121 -8.08 -11.60 8.99
CA THR A 121 -9.24 -12.43 9.35
C THR A 121 -10.15 -12.72 8.17
N GLY A 122 -10.17 -11.85 7.16
CA GLY A 122 -11.07 -11.93 6.01
C GLY A 122 -12.55 -11.81 6.37
N ARG A 123 -12.86 -11.57 7.65
CA ARG A 123 -14.21 -11.43 8.21
C ARG A 123 -14.74 -10.01 8.07
N TYR A 124 -13.86 -9.03 7.93
CA TYR A 124 -14.25 -7.63 7.89
C TYR A 124 -13.78 -6.96 6.61
N PRO A 125 -14.57 -6.01 6.08
CA PRO A 125 -14.13 -5.22 4.94
C PRO A 125 -12.86 -4.45 5.32
N GLY A 126 -11.82 -4.57 4.50
CA GLY A 126 -10.69 -3.68 4.59
C GLY A 126 -11.03 -2.30 4.02
N ALA A 127 -10.31 -1.29 4.44
CA ALA A 127 -10.37 0.05 3.88
C ALA A 127 -8.98 0.45 3.38
N PHE A 128 -8.92 1.01 2.18
CA PHE A 128 -7.72 1.66 1.68
C PHE A 128 -7.84 3.16 1.90
N LYS A 129 -6.81 3.72 2.53
CA LYS A 129 -6.76 5.13 2.89
C LYS A 129 -5.46 5.73 2.39
N VAL A 130 -5.58 6.83 1.65
CA VAL A 130 -4.44 7.65 1.23
C VAL A 130 -4.35 8.94 2.03
N GLY A 131 -3.16 9.49 2.13
CA GLY A 131 -2.88 10.73 2.85
C GLY A 131 -1.75 10.54 3.84
N THR A 132 -1.41 11.61 4.54
CA THR A 132 -0.33 11.60 5.52
C THR A 132 -0.88 11.15 6.88
N TYR A 133 -0.33 10.05 7.41
CA TYR A 133 -0.70 9.53 8.71
C TYR A 133 0.48 9.64 9.69
N ALA A 134 0.18 10.15 10.88
CA ALA A 134 1.07 10.09 12.02
C ALA A 134 1.15 8.64 12.49
N GLY A 135 2.13 7.89 12.00
CA GLY A 135 2.41 6.53 12.47
C GLY A 135 3.38 6.52 13.65
N TYR A 136 3.85 5.33 14.02
CA TYR A 136 4.96 5.11 14.97
C TYR A 136 6.24 5.90 14.61
N TYR A 137 6.35 6.31 13.34
CA TYR A 137 7.52 6.98 12.75
C TYR A 137 7.43 8.51 12.68
N GLY A 138 6.32 9.11 13.15
CA GLY A 138 6.14 10.57 13.22
C GLY A 138 5.22 11.16 12.16
N LYS A 139 5.08 12.49 12.17
CA LYS A 139 4.39 13.28 11.13
C LYS A 139 5.44 13.96 10.27
N PHE A 140 5.16 14.12 8.98
CA PHE A 140 5.99 14.99 8.15
C PHE A 140 5.90 16.43 8.66
N ASN A 141 7.06 17.08 8.80
CA ASN A 141 7.15 18.51 9.08
C ASN A 141 6.98 19.38 7.81
N SER A 142 6.74 18.72 6.67
CA SER A 142 6.62 19.31 5.35
C SER A 142 5.38 18.76 4.63
N GLU A 143 4.94 19.50 3.62
CA GLU A 143 3.70 19.18 2.91
C GLU A 143 3.93 18.03 1.92
N VAL A 144 3.48 16.84 2.32
CA VAL A 144 3.42 15.66 1.46
C VAL A 144 2.00 15.54 0.89
N TRP A 145 1.90 15.41 -0.42
CA TRP A 145 0.62 15.27 -1.11
C TRP A 145 0.44 13.84 -1.59
N VAL A 146 -0.74 13.28 -1.34
CA VAL A 146 -1.19 12.04 -1.99
C VAL A 146 -2.62 12.21 -2.42
N HIS A 147 -2.88 11.83 -3.66
CA HIS A 147 -4.21 11.74 -4.20
C HIS A 147 -4.46 10.33 -4.76
N MET A 148 -5.54 9.70 -4.31
CA MET A 148 -6.03 8.47 -4.91
C MET A 148 -6.71 8.82 -6.23
N VAL A 149 -6.21 8.24 -7.31
CA VAL A 149 -6.71 8.50 -8.66
C VAL A 149 -7.70 7.43 -9.08
N GLU A 150 -7.47 6.17 -8.70
CA GLU A 150 -8.29 5.07 -9.19
C GLU A 150 -8.33 3.89 -8.23
N VAL A 151 -9.54 3.34 -8.06
CA VAL A 151 -9.75 2.04 -7.42
C VAL A 151 -10.64 1.19 -8.32
N ILE A 152 -10.11 0.09 -8.84
CA ILE A 152 -10.88 -0.87 -9.65
C ILE A 152 -11.08 -2.13 -8.82
N ALA A 153 -12.34 -2.55 -8.70
CA ALA A 153 -12.73 -3.82 -8.08
C ALA A 153 -12.95 -4.88 -9.16
N ASP A 154 -12.41 -6.08 -8.94
CA ASP A 154 -12.77 -7.32 -9.66
C ASP A 154 -12.68 -7.22 -11.20
N GLY A 155 -11.58 -6.65 -11.70
CA GLY A 155 -11.21 -6.63 -13.13
C GLY A 155 -9.82 -7.21 -13.38
N ALA A 156 -9.39 -7.35 -14.63
CA ALA A 156 -7.98 -7.53 -14.92
C ALA A 156 -7.24 -6.22 -14.53
N PRO A 157 -6.01 -6.28 -13.98
CA PRO A 157 -5.21 -5.07 -13.88
C PRO A 157 -5.06 -4.49 -15.29
N PRO A 158 -4.86 -3.17 -15.44
CA PRO A 158 -4.45 -2.62 -16.73
C PRO A 158 -3.29 -3.45 -17.28
N ASN A 159 -3.28 -3.73 -18.58
CA ASN A 159 -2.33 -4.63 -19.28
C ASN A 159 -0.85 -4.43 -18.92
N SER A 160 -0.53 -3.29 -18.32
CA SER A 160 0.79 -2.86 -17.93
C SER A 160 1.24 -3.30 -16.52
N ILE A 161 0.38 -3.97 -15.73
CA ILE A 161 0.70 -4.40 -14.34
C ILE A 161 0.62 -5.92 -14.10
N SER A 162 0.13 -6.74 -15.02
CA SER A 162 0.12 -8.20 -14.80
C SER A 162 1.43 -8.88 -15.20
N GLY A 163 2.18 -9.37 -14.21
CA GLY A 163 3.15 -10.48 -14.40
C GLY A 163 2.49 -11.87 -14.37
N HIS A 164 1.18 -11.92 -14.11
CA HIS A 164 0.39 -13.15 -14.01
C HIS A 164 -0.51 -13.30 -15.24
N SER A 165 -0.28 -14.35 -16.05
CA SER A 165 -1.22 -14.79 -17.09
C SER A 165 -2.45 -15.44 -16.45
N PHE A 166 -3.63 -15.07 -16.92
CA PHE A 166 -4.93 -15.64 -16.52
C PHE A 166 -5.14 -17.04 -17.09
#